data_AF-A0A817KLZ3-F1
#
_entry.id   AF-A0A817KLZ3-F1
#
_cell.length_a   1.000
_cell.length_b   1.000
_cell.length_c   1.000
_cell.angle_alpha   90.00
_cell.angle_beta   90.00
_cell.angle_gamma   90.00
#
_symmetry.space_group_name_H-M   'P 1'
#
loop_
_entity.id
_entity.type
_entity.pdbx_description
1 polymer ?
#
loop_
_entity_poly.entity_id
_entity_poly.type
_entity_poly.pdbx_seq_one_letter_code
_entity_poly.pdbx_strand_id
1 'polypeptide(L)'
;MSNAIITDIATEVASSLAAIKPSKLVRRTVWIKLILAVVPSIAFGVFTVVFTLQQNAFAAVAREQDQYQASEQRKQAIFDNCIDVISEILLSPNFNRSNVDHLQPIQVKVITALRRLDSPHKRDIIFYLYANKLIRGDFPLEFRLDLRGADLSEVEFMKSIIFIRINNGQCKQFGLYYILYYTYMLVFVCLIPLILMSIFGYLTYYNMRKLHMRIQPRDLDRNKRNIRKRDQELLRMVLGDVFVNLLTLFPYSFVILETAITTYISMNKSIDHIRIENFITVITSFLYLSNFAAPFYIFFTISKSFRKDFIEFIQHIRHALTTVNEGTIATQTRR
;
A
#
# COMPACT_ATOMS: atom_id res chain seq x y z
N MET A 1 -42.46 -42.79 -52.25
CA MET A 1 -43.14 -41.88 -51.31
C MET A 1 -42.22 -41.24 -50.26
N SER A 2 -41.12 -41.87 -49.83
CA SER A 2 -40.22 -41.28 -48.81
C SER A 2 -39.42 -40.04 -49.28
N ASN A 3 -39.04 -39.96 -50.56
CA ASN A 3 -38.19 -38.86 -51.05
C ASN A 3 -38.92 -37.52 -51.22
N ALA A 4 -40.25 -37.53 -51.30
CA ALA A 4 -41.05 -36.30 -51.47
C ALA A 4 -41.21 -35.50 -50.16
N ILE A 5 -41.22 -36.19 -49.02
CA ILE A 5 -41.36 -35.57 -47.69
C ILE A 5 -40.04 -34.90 -47.26
N ILE A 6 -38.89 -35.47 -47.65
CA ILE A 6 -37.58 -34.91 -47.33
C ILE A 6 -37.32 -33.62 -48.12
N THR A 7 -37.79 -33.54 -49.38
CA THR A 7 -37.65 -32.33 -50.19
C THR A 7 -38.50 -31.17 -49.67
N ASP A 8 -39.67 -31.45 -49.10
CA ASP A 8 -40.59 -30.42 -48.61
C ASP A 8 -40.13 -29.82 -47.25
N ILE A 9 -39.55 -30.64 -46.38
CA ILE A 9 -38.96 -30.16 -45.12
C ILE A 9 -37.68 -29.34 -45.41
N ALA A 10 -36.90 -29.72 -46.42
CA ALA A 10 -35.69 -29.00 -46.79
C ALA A 10 -35.98 -27.60 -47.37
N THR A 11 -37.06 -27.45 -48.16
CA THR A 11 -37.49 -26.16 -48.73
C THR A 11 -38.08 -25.25 -47.66
N GLU A 12 -38.83 -25.79 -46.70
CA GLU A 12 -39.41 -25.00 -45.60
C GLU A 12 -38.32 -24.49 -44.63
N VAL A 13 -37.31 -25.30 -44.32
CA VAL A 13 -36.16 -24.89 -43.50
C VAL A 13 -35.26 -23.88 -44.24
N ALA A 14 -35.06 -24.04 -45.56
CA ALA A 14 -34.29 -23.08 -46.36
C ALA A 14 -34.99 -21.71 -46.44
N SER A 15 -36.33 -21.69 -46.57
CA SER A 15 -37.11 -20.45 -46.57
C SER A 15 -37.08 -19.73 -45.20
N SER A 16 -37.04 -20.51 -44.11
CA SER A 16 -36.97 -20.01 -42.73
C SER A 16 -35.60 -19.40 -42.39
N LEU A 17 -34.51 -19.98 -42.93
CA LEU A 17 -33.14 -19.47 -42.73
C LEU A 17 -32.85 -18.22 -43.58
N ALA A 18 -33.49 -18.06 -44.75
CA ALA A 18 -33.35 -16.88 -45.59
C ALA A 18 -34.05 -15.62 -45.02
N ALA A 19 -34.97 -15.78 -44.05
CA ALA A 19 -35.70 -14.68 -43.42
C ALA A 19 -34.96 -14.00 -42.25
N ILE A 20 -33.78 -14.51 -41.85
CA ILE A 20 -32.97 -13.90 -40.78
C ILE A 20 -32.21 -12.70 -41.33
N LYS A 21 -32.89 -11.55 -41.33
CA LYS A 21 -32.43 -10.25 -41.85
C LYS A 21 -31.08 -9.81 -41.20
N PRO A 22 -29.95 -9.74 -41.93
CA PRO A 22 -28.61 -9.42 -41.38
C PRO A 22 -28.39 -7.93 -41.02
N SER A 23 -29.47 -7.17 -40.79
CA SER A 23 -29.42 -5.70 -40.71
C SER A 23 -29.15 -5.13 -39.31
N LYS A 24 -29.22 -5.93 -38.23
CA LYS A 24 -28.96 -5.44 -36.85
C LYS A 24 -27.50 -5.63 -36.38
N LEU A 25 -26.68 -6.43 -37.08
CA LEU A 25 -25.28 -6.66 -36.71
C LEU A 25 -24.37 -5.47 -37.07
N VAL A 26 -24.61 -4.83 -38.22
CA VAL A 26 -23.76 -3.74 -38.73
C VAL A 26 -23.98 -2.42 -37.97
N ARG A 27 -25.17 -2.18 -37.41
CA ARG A 27 -25.45 -0.98 -36.61
C ARG A 27 -24.79 -1.02 -35.22
N ARG A 28 -24.47 -2.21 -34.68
CA ARG A 28 -23.85 -2.37 -33.35
C ARG A 28 -22.33 -2.21 -33.34
N THR A 29 -21.65 -2.57 -34.43
CA THR A 29 -20.21 -2.31 -34.59
C THR A 29 -19.90 -0.82 -34.69
N VAL A 30 -20.83 0.00 -35.20
CA VAL A 30 -20.69 1.46 -35.24
C VAL A 30 -20.73 2.07 -33.84
N TRP A 31 -21.65 1.64 -32.96
CA TRP A 31 -21.69 2.14 -31.57
C TRP A 31 -20.51 1.65 -30.73
N ILE A 32 -20.01 0.44 -30.98
CA ILE A 32 -18.78 -0.05 -30.32
C ILE A 32 -17.58 0.81 -30.75
N LYS A 33 -17.45 1.13 -32.04
CA LYS A 33 -16.40 2.05 -32.52
C LYS A 33 -16.57 3.46 -31.91
N LEU A 34 -17.80 3.93 -31.74
CA LEU A 34 -18.08 5.24 -31.15
C LEU A 34 -17.74 5.29 -29.66
N ILE A 35 -18.09 4.25 -28.89
CA ILE A 35 -17.70 4.12 -27.47
C ILE A 35 -16.18 3.96 -27.35
N LEU A 36 -15.55 3.15 -28.20
CA LEU A 36 -14.10 2.94 -28.19
C LEU A 36 -13.32 4.22 -28.53
N ALA A 37 -13.91 5.14 -29.31
CA ALA A 37 -13.33 6.46 -29.60
C ALA A 37 -13.57 7.49 -28.49
N VAL A 38 -14.72 7.41 -27.79
CA VAL A 38 -15.11 8.37 -26.75
C VAL A 38 -14.49 8.04 -25.39
N VAL A 39 -14.32 6.75 -25.06
CA VAL A 39 -13.77 6.29 -23.77
C VAL A 39 -12.35 6.83 -23.50
N PRO A 40 -11.40 6.82 -24.45
CA PRO A 40 -10.07 7.41 -24.22
C PRO A 40 -10.14 8.91 -23.90
N SER A 41 -11.03 9.66 -24.56
CA SER A 41 -11.16 11.11 -24.36
C SER A 41 -11.77 11.44 -23.00
N ILE A 42 -12.79 10.68 -22.56
CA ILE A 42 -13.37 10.83 -21.22
C ILE A 42 -12.36 10.37 -20.15
N ALA A 43 -11.65 9.27 -20.37
CA ALA A 43 -10.61 8.80 -19.47
C ALA A 43 -9.49 9.83 -19.32
N PHE A 44 -9.06 10.48 -20.41
CA PHE A 44 -8.12 11.60 -20.35
C PHE A 44 -8.69 12.78 -19.56
N GLY A 45 -9.95 13.18 -19.79
CA GLY A 45 -10.58 14.27 -19.05
C GLY A 45 -10.67 14.00 -17.55
N VAL A 46 -11.12 12.80 -17.15
CA VAL A 46 -11.19 12.39 -15.75
C VAL A 46 -9.78 12.29 -15.15
N PHE A 47 -8.83 11.73 -15.88
CA PHE A 47 -7.44 11.66 -15.44
C PHE A 47 -6.86 13.07 -15.23
N THR A 48 -7.08 14.01 -16.14
CA THR A 48 -6.62 15.39 -15.99
C THR A 48 -7.24 16.06 -14.77
N VAL A 49 -8.55 15.94 -14.55
CA VAL A 49 -9.20 16.52 -13.36
C VAL A 49 -8.67 15.91 -12.07
N VAL A 50 -8.55 14.58 -11.99
CA VAL A 50 -7.99 13.88 -10.81
C VAL A 50 -6.53 14.28 -10.59
N PHE A 51 -5.74 14.33 -11.66
CA PHE A 51 -4.34 14.73 -11.61
C PHE A 51 -4.18 16.19 -11.16
N THR A 52 -5.01 17.11 -11.65
CA THR A 52 -5.03 18.52 -11.21
C THR A 52 -5.44 18.64 -9.73
N LEU A 53 -6.42 17.87 -9.27
CA LEU A 53 -6.80 17.83 -7.85
C LEU A 53 -5.66 17.28 -6.98
N GLN A 54 -4.97 16.23 -7.45
CA GLN A 54 -3.79 15.69 -6.78
C GLN A 54 -2.64 16.69 -6.75
N GLN A 55 -2.36 17.40 -7.85
CA GLN A 55 -1.33 18.43 -7.90
C GLN A 55 -1.63 19.57 -6.91
N ASN A 56 -2.89 19.98 -6.78
CA ASN A 56 -3.28 21.00 -5.80
C ASN A 56 -3.08 20.51 -4.36
N ALA A 57 -3.41 19.24 -4.07
CA ALA A 57 -3.15 18.63 -2.77
C ALA A 57 -1.63 18.54 -2.48
N PHE A 58 -0.82 18.12 -3.45
CA PHE A 58 0.64 18.08 -3.32
C PHE A 58 1.24 19.47 -3.11
N ALA A 59 0.73 20.49 -3.80
CA ALA A 59 1.18 21.87 -3.61
C ALA A 59 0.85 22.41 -2.22
N ALA A 60 -0.31 22.04 -1.65
CA ALA A 60 -0.66 22.40 -0.28
C ALA A 60 0.28 21.73 0.74
N VAL A 61 0.50 20.42 0.60
CA VAL A 61 1.43 19.66 1.45
C VAL A 61 2.86 20.18 1.33
N ALA A 62 3.30 20.53 0.11
CA ALA A 62 4.62 21.12 -0.11
C ALA A 62 4.79 22.46 0.62
N ARG A 63 3.79 23.34 0.60
CA ARG A 63 3.85 24.62 1.35
C ARG A 63 3.92 24.40 2.86
N GLU A 64 3.14 23.46 3.39
CA GLU A 64 3.21 23.10 4.81
C GLU A 64 4.59 22.53 5.16
N GLN A 65 5.14 21.70 4.27
CA GLN A 65 6.49 21.14 4.45
C GLN A 65 7.58 22.22 4.37
N ASP A 66 7.46 23.20 3.47
CA ASP A 66 8.39 24.33 3.37
C ASP A 66 8.31 25.22 4.62
N GLN A 67 7.11 25.49 5.12
CA GLN A 67 6.92 26.23 6.39
C GLN A 67 7.50 25.48 7.57
N TYR A 68 7.30 24.16 7.63
CA TYR A 68 7.89 23.29 8.64
C TYR A 68 9.42 23.32 8.53
N GLN A 69 9.99 23.18 7.34
CA GLN A 69 11.44 23.23 7.12
C GLN A 69 12.04 24.58 7.50
N ALA A 70 11.39 25.70 7.16
CA ALA A 70 11.84 27.04 7.55
C ALA A 70 11.82 27.22 9.09
N SER A 71 10.80 26.68 9.76
CA SER A 71 10.75 26.64 11.22
C SER A 71 11.88 25.80 11.81
N GLU A 72 12.13 24.61 11.27
CA GLU A 72 13.23 23.75 11.70
C GLU A 72 14.60 24.40 11.48
N GLN A 73 14.83 25.03 10.33
CA GLN A 73 16.05 25.80 10.07
C GLN A 73 16.24 26.94 11.06
N ARG A 74 15.16 27.64 11.42
CA ARG A 74 15.23 28.70 12.43
C ARG A 74 15.58 28.15 13.81
N LYS A 75 15.03 27.00 14.21
CA LYS A 75 15.39 26.33 15.46
C LYS A 75 16.84 25.85 15.43
N GLN A 76 17.29 25.26 14.34
CA GLN A 76 18.68 24.84 14.14
C GLN A 76 19.64 26.02 14.26
N ALA A 77 19.33 27.16 13.63
CA ALA A 77 20.15 28.36 13.75
C ALA A 77 20.22 28.90 15.20
N ILE A 78 19.14 28.80 15.97
CA ILE A 78 19.15 29.15 17.40
C ILE A 78 20.02 28.17 18.20
N PHE A 79 19.93 26.87 17.88
CA PHE A 79 20.75 25.83 18.48
C PHE A 79 22.24 26.05 18.19
N ASP A 80 22.61 26.19 16.92
CA ASP A 80 23.99 26.42 16.47
C ASP A 80 24.57 27.68 17.11
N ASN A 81 23.83 28.79 17.09
CA ASN A 81 24.25 30.04 17.74
C ASN A 81 24.42 29.87 19.26
N CYS A 82 23.64 29.02 19.91
CA CYS A 82 23.81 28.72 21.32
C CYS A 82 25.09 27.91 21.57
N ILE A 83 25.34 26.87 20.77
CA ILE A 83 26.52 26.02 20.88
C ILE A 83 27.80 26.80 20.56
N ASP A 84 27.79 27.64 19.54
CA ASP A 84 28.93 28.47 19.14
C ASP A 84 29.31 29.45 20.26
N VAL A 85 28.35 30.16 20.83
CA VAL A 85 28.60 31.10 21.94
C VAL A 85 29.13 30.37 23.18
N ILE A 86 28.58 29.20 23.52
CA ILE A 86 29.10 28.41 24.63
C ILE A 86 30.53 27.97 24.34
N SER A 87 30.79 27.48 23.13
CA SER A 87 32.12 27.01 22.71
C SER A 87 33.14 28.14 22.72
N GLU A 88 32.80 29.32 22.18
CA GLU A 88 33.65 30.50 22.17
C GLU A 88 34.03 30.94 23.58
N ILE A 89 33.06 31.00 24.50
CA ILE A 89 33.33 31.37 25.91
C ILE A 89 34.21 30.31 26.58
N LEU A 90 33.92 29.02 26.37
CA LEU A 90 34.70 27.92 26.96
C LEU A 90 36.15 27.85 26.42
N LEU A 91 36.37 28.26 25.18
CA LEU A 91 37.69 28.27 24.53
C LEU A 91 38.47 29.58 24.77
N SER A 92 37.84 30.60 25.35
CA SER A 92 38.50 31.87 25.65
C SER A 92 39.66 31.66 26.64
N PRO A 93 40.86 32.22 26.38
CA PRO A 93 42.03 32.05 27.26
C PRO A 93 41.81 32.65 28.65
N ASN A 94 40.85 33.56 28.77
CA ASN A 94 40.49 34.23 30.03
C ASN A 94 39.35 33.51 30.76
N PHE A 95 38.84 32.39 30.23
CA PHE A 95 37.75 31.65 30.85
C PHE A 95 38.23 30.97 32.13
N ASN A 96 37.96 31.60 33.26
CA ASN A 96 38.14 30.97 34.56
C ASN A 96 36.82 30.38 35.04
N ARG A 97 36.74 29.05 35.07
CA ARG A 97 35.55 28.32 35.50
C ARG A 97 35.15 28.63 36.95
N SER A 98 36.09 29.04 37.81
CA SER A 98 35.83 29.42 39.20
C SER A 98 35.13 30.77 39.35
N ASN A 99 35.12 31.59 38.30
CA ASN A 99 34.51 32.91 38.36
C ASN A 99 33.07 32.85 37.86
N VAL A 100 32.12 33.12 38.77
CA VAL A 100 30.68 33.11 38.51
C VAL A 100 30.29 34.10 37.41
N ASP A 101 31.02 35.22 37.29
CA ASP A 101 30.76 36.25 36.28
C ASP A 101 30.93 35.73 34.84
N HIS A 102 31.75 34.70 34.63
CA HIS A 102 31.91 34.08 33.31
C HIS A 102 30.81 33.05 32.99
N LEU A 103 30.11 32.52 33.99
CA LEU A 103 29.03 31.54 33.81
C LEU A 103 27.67 32.20 33.56
N GLN A 104 27.44 33.40 34.09
CA GLN A 104 26.17 34.12 33.94
C GLN A 104 25.78 34.36 32.46
N PRO A 105 26.68 34.78 31.55
CA PRO A 105 26.33 34.96 30.13
C PRO A 105 25.92 33.65 29.46
N ILE A 106 26.61 32.54 29.79
CA ILE A 106 26.26 31.20 29.30
C ILE A 106 24.87 30.80 29.80
N GLN A 107 24.59 31.04 31.09
CA GLN A 107 23.32 30.69 31.71
C GLN A 107 22.15 31.39 31.03
N VAL A 108 22.24 32.71 30.86
CA VAL A 108 21.18 33.50 30.22
C VAL A 108 20.97 33.04 28.78
N LYS A 109 22.04 32.74 28.04
CA LYS A 109 21.96 32.25 26.66
C LYS A 109 21.27 30.89 26.58
N VAL A 110 21.69 29.94 27.42
CA VAL A 110 21.12 28.59 27.50
C VAL A 110 19.64 28.63 27.87
N ILE A 111 19.26 29.36 28.91
CA ILE A 111 17.85 29.47 29.34
C ILE A 111 17.00 30.08 28.22
N THR A 112 17.52 31.10 27.53
CA THR A 112 16.82 31.75 26.42
C THR A 112 16.67 30.82 25.22
N ALA A 113 17.69 30.02 24.90
CA ALA A 113 17.63 29.04 23.83
C ALA A 113 16.65 27.90 24.17
N LEU A 114 16.73 27.34 25.37
CA LEU A 114 15.86 26.25 25.83
C LEU A 114 14.38 26.61 25.79
N ARG A 115 13.99 27.88 26.02
CA ARG A 115 12.59 28.32 25.89
C ARG A 115 12.05 28.36 24.45
N ARG A 116 12.94 28.41 23.46
CA ARG A 116 12.57 28.57 22.03
C ARG A 116 12.76 27.30 21.21
N LEU A 117 13.49 26.34 21.75
CA LEU A 117 13.79 25.07 21.10
C LEU A 117 12.72 24.03 21.41
N ASP A 118 12.61 23.04 20.54
CA ASP A 118 11.74 21.90 20.75
C ASP A 118 12.45 20.79 21.56
N SER A 119 11.68 19.78 21.94
CA SER A 119 12.15 18.63 22.73
C SER A 119 13.51 18.04 22.30
N PRO A 120 13.74 17.68 21.01
CA PRO A 120 15.01 17.08 20.60
C PRO A 120 16.19 18.05 20.77
N HIS A 121 16.07 19.31 20.35
CA HIS A 121 17.17 20.26 20.47
C HIS A 121 17.43 20.67 21.93
N LYS A 122 16.38 20.80 22.76
CA LYS A 122 16.52 21.00 24.21
C LYS A 122 17.34 19.86 24.84
N ARG A 123 17.03 18.61 24.48
CA ARG A 123 17.77 17.42 24.95
C ARG A 123 19.24 17.46 24.55
N ASP A 124 19.52 17.83 23.30
CA ASP A 124 20.90 17.81 22.77
C ASP A 124 21.75 18.92 23.42
N ILE A 125 21.18 20.10 23.71
CA ILE A 125 21.83 21.14 24.53
C ILE A 125 22.13 20.60 25.94
N ILE A 126 21.16 19.94 26.59
CA ILE A 126 21.36 19.39 27.93
C ILE A 126 22.49 18.35 27.94
N PHE A 127 22.55 17.47 26.93
CA PHE A 127 23.66 16.52 26.80
C PHE A 127 24.99 17.21 26.54
N TYR A 128 25.03 18.26 25.73
CA TYR A 128 26.24 19.04 25.50
C TYR A 128 26.75 19.69 26.80
N LEU A 129 25.85 20.32 27.58
CA LEU A 129 26.18 20.88 28.89
C LEU A 129 26.67 19.82 29.87
N TYR A 130 26.06 18.63 29.84
CA TYR A 130 26.47 17.49 30.66
C TYR A 130 27.86 16.98 30.28
N ALA A 131 28.15 16.83 28.99
CA ALA A 131 29.43 16.36 28.46
C ALA A 131 30.59 17.30 28.83
N ASN A 132 30.33 18.62 28.79
CA ASN A 132 31.29 19.65 29.23
C ASN A 132 31.33 19.83 30.75
N LYS A 133 30.69 18.92 31.50
CA LYS A 133 30.64 18.88 32.96
C LYS A 133 29.99 20.12 33.59
N LEU A 134 29.25 20.93 32.84
CA LEU A 134 28.65 22.19 33.30
C LEU A 134 27.45 21.98 34.21
N ILE A 135 26.77 20.84 34.10
CA ILE A 135 25.58 20.51 34.92
C ILE A 135 25.72 19.19 35.69
N ARG A 136 26.95 18.66 35.79
CA ARG A 136 27.18 17.34 36.38
C ARG A 136 27.17 17.41 37.91
N GLY A 137 26.54 16.41 38.54
CA GLY A 137 26.28 16.36 39.99
C GLY A 137 27.51 16.13 40.88
N ASP A 138 28.67 15.84 40.30
CA ASP A 138 29.95 15.56 40.96
C ASP A 138 30.87 16.79 41.06
N PHE A 139 30.56 17.91 40.38
CA PHE A 139 31.34 19.16 40.44
C PHE A 139 30.88 20.06 41.60
N PRO A 140 31.73 20.88 42.25
CA PRO A 140 31.25 21.81 43.27
C PRO A 140 30.22 22.81 42.69
N LEU A 141 29.25 23.26 43.50
CA LEU A 141 28.10 24.06 43.06
C LEU A 141 28.52 25.37 42.36
N GLU A 142 29.62 25.97 42.79
CA GLU A 142 30.20 27.21 42.22
C GLU A 142 30.66 27.05 40.75
N PHE A 143 30.86 25.82 40.28
CA PHE A 143 31.27 25.51 38.90
C PHE A 143 30.13 24.96 38.03
N ARG A 144 28.90 24.97 38.55
CA ARG A 144 27.72 24.44 37.86
C ARG A 144 26.89 25.57 37.27
N LEU A 145 26.34 25.31 36.10
CA LEU A 145 25.34 26.16 35.48
C LEU A 145 23.99 25.92 36.18
N ASP A 146 23.45 26.96 36.83
CA ASP A 146 22.12 26.88 37.41
C ASP A 146 21.06 27.00 36.31
N LEU A 147 20.30 25.93 36.08
CA LEU A 147 19.21 25.91 35.09
C LEU A 147 17.84 26.25 35.70
N ARG A 148 17.77 26.80 36.92
CA ARG A 148 16.51 27.28 37.50
C ARG A 148 15.83 28.29 36.56
N GLY A 149 14.56 28.02 36.24
CA GLY A 149 13.76 28.83 35.32
C GLY A 149 13.96 28.52 33.83
N ALA A 150 14.77 27.50 33.50
CA ALA A 150 14.77 26.89 32.17
C ALA A 150 13.47 26.13 31.94
N ASP A 151 12.89 26.29 30.75
CA ASP A 151 11.74 25.51 30.35
C ASP A 151 12.18 24.13 29.84
N LEU A 152 12.10 23.14 30.71
CA LEU A 152 12.38 21.74 30.42
C LEU A 152 11.10 20.93 30.17
N SER A 153 9.95 21.59 29.96
CA SER A 153 8.74 20.88 29.56
C SER A 153 8.99 20.17 28.22
N GLU A 154 8.34 19.01 28.06
CA GLU A 154 8.37 18.21 26.84
C GLU A 154 9.74 17.60 26.50
N VAL A 155 10.78 17.79 27.31
CA VAL A 155 12.07 17.13 27.08
C VAL A 155 11.93 15.65 27.38
N GLU A 156 11.68 14.87 26.32
CA GLU A 156 11.62 13.43 26.41
C GLU A 156 13.05 12.89 26.41
N PHE A 157 13.58 12.62 27.60
CA PHE A 157 14.76 11.79 27.80
C PHE A 157 14.39 10.33 27.49
N MET A 158 14.13 10.06 26.21
CA MET A 158 13.83 8.75 25.63
C MET A 158 13.03 7.80 26.55
N LYS A 159 11.72 8.04 26.70
CA LYS A 159 10.80 6.91 26.91
C LYS A 159 10.37 6.40 25.53
N SER A 160 11.29 5.62 24.97
CA SER A 160 11.22 4.94 23.69
C SER A 160 9.97 4.04 23.58
N ILE A 161 8.80 4.58 23.21
CA ILE A 161 7.61 3.74 22.90
C ILE A 161 6.85 4.16 21.62
N ILE A 162 7.11 5.31 20.96
CA ILE A 162 6.41 5.63 19.69
C ILE A 162 7.41 6.04 18.59
N PHE A 163 7.68 5.09 17.70
CA PHE A 163 8.77 5.09 16.70
C PHE A 163 8.30 5.50 15.29
N ILE A 164 7.73 6.69 15.15
CA ILE A 164 7.67 7.34 13.83
C ILE A 164 8.42 8.65 13.99
N ARG A 165 9.71 8.65 13.62
CA ARG A 165 10.43 9.91 13.44
C ARG A 165 10.34 10.32 11.98
N ILE A 166 9.90 11.54 11.77
CA ILE A 166 10.07 12.22 10.48
C ILE A 166 11.55 12.60 10.42
N ASN A 167 12.35 11.84 9.66
CA ASN A 167 13.75 12.17 9.41
C ASN A 167 13.86 12.57 7.94
N ASN A 168 14.28 13.81 7.67
CA ASN A 168 14.39 14.37 6.31
C ASN A 168 13.09 14.29 5.49
N GLY A 169 11.94 14.56 6.12
CA GLY A 169 10.63 14.49 5.45
C GLY A 169 10.14 13.08 5.11
N GLN A 170 10.84 12.04 5.57
CA GLN A 170 10.41 10.65 5.41
C GLN A 170 9.96 10.08 6.76
N CYS A 171 8.76 9.51 6.78
CA CYS A 171 8.28 8.69 7.89
C CYS A 171 9.05 7.38 7.89
N LYS A 172 10.08 7.29 8.74
CA LYS A 172 10.83 6.05 8.95
C LYS A 172 10.45 5.46 10.30
N GLN A 173 10.07 4.19 10.27
CA GLN A 173 9.91 3.38 11.47
C GLN A 173 11.29 2.88 11.89
N PHE A 174 11.63 3.02 13.16
CA PHE A 174 12.93 2.61 13.70
C PHE A 174 12.75 1.67 14.90
N GLY A 175 13.83 0.98 15.25
CA GLY A 175 13.94 0.23 16.50
C GLY A 175 13.19 -1.11 16.52
N LEU A 176 12.89 -1.59 17.73
CA LEU A 176 12.36 -2.93 17.98
C LEU A 176 10.97 -3.16 17.37
N TYR A 177 10.14 -2.10 17.32
CA TYR A 177 8.82 -2.17 16.69
C TYR A 177 8.90 -2.54 15.21
N TYR A 178 9.86 -1.95 14.49
CA TYR A 178 10.12 -2.28 13.08
C TYR A 178 10.37 -3.77 12.90
N ILE A 179 11.27 -4.34 13.71
CA ILE A 179 11.61 -5.77 13.64
C ILE A 179 10.37 -6.64 13.92
N LEU A 180 9.64 -6.35 15.00
CA LEU A 180 8.43 -7.10 15.35
C LEU A 180 7.37 -7.05 14.24
N TYR A 181 7.16 -5.88 13.64
CA TYR A 181 6.20 -5.70 12.56
C TYR A 181 6.59 -6.52 11.32
N TYR A 182 7.83 -6.44 10.85
CA TYR A 182 8.27 -7.20 9.68
C TYR A 182 8.31 -8.71 9.94
N THR A 183 8.70 -9.14 11.14
CA THR A 183 8.60 -10.55 11.54
C THR A 183 7.14 -11.03 11.54
N TYR A 184 6.22 -10.24 12.08
CA TYR A 184 4.80 -10.55 12.05
C TYR A 184 4.27 -10.68 10.62
N MET A 185 4.57 -9.71 9.76
CA MET A 185 4.17 -9.72 8.35
C MET A 185 4.73 -10.96 7.63
N LEU A 186 6.02 -11.26 7.80
CA LEU A 186 6.65 -12.43 7.19
C LEU A 186 5.96 -13.73 7.61
N VAL A 187 5.73 -13.91 8.91
CA VAL A 187 5.20 -15.18 9.44
C VAL A 187 3.70 -15.32 9.18
N PHE A 188 2.91 -14.35 9.61
CA PHE A 188 1.45 -14.48 9.64
C PHE A 188 0.77 -14.06 8.34
N VAL A 189 1.35 -13.14 7.57
CA VAL A 189 0.77 -12.67 6.31
C VAL A 189 1.33 -13.45 5.12
N CYS A 190 2.62 -13.81 5.15
CA CYS A 190 3.24 -14.49 4.01
C CYS A 190 3.34 -16.02 4.19
N LEU A 191 4.12 -16.49 5.17
CA LEU A 191 4.48 -17.90 5.26
C LEU A 191 3.30 -18.80 5.64
N ILE A 192 2.57 -18.47 6.71
CA ILE A 192 1.45 -19.31 7.19
C ILE A 192 0.37 -19.45 6.11
N PRO A 193 -0.16 -18.38 5.48
CA PRO A 193 -1.18 -18.51 4.45
C PRO A 193 -0.67 -19.31 3.24
N LEU A 194 0.57 -19.11 2.80
CA LEU A 194 1.14 -19.80 1.65
C LEU A 194 1.32 -21.30 1.91
N ILE A 195 1.79 -21.69 3.10
CA ILE A 195 1.90 -23.09 3.51
C ILE A 195 0.51 -23.72 3.62
N LEU A 196 -0.44 -23.07 4.31
CA LEU A 196 -1.79 -23.59 4.47
C LEU A 196 -2.53 -23.74 3.14
N MET A 197 -2.46 -22.72 2.27
CA MET A 197 -3.06 -22.78 0.93
C MET A 197 -2.42 -23.87 0.07
N SER A 198 -1.11 -24.07 0.16
CA SER A 198 -0.42 -25.16 -0.55
C SER A 198 -0.84 -26.53 -0.05
N ILE A 199 -0.90 -26.73 1.28
CA ILE A 199 -1.32 -27.99 1.90
C ILE A 199 -2.79 -28.28 1.55
N PHE A 200 -3.70 -27.33 1.75
CA PHE A 200 -5.11 -27.53 1.45
C PHE A 200 -5.38 -27.66 -0.05
N GLY A 201 -4.68 -26.90 -0.89
CA GLY A 201 -4.74 -27.05 -2.35
C GLY A 201 -4.30 -28.45 -2.79
N TYR A 202 -3.20 -28.95 -2.24
CA TYR A 202 -2.71 -30.30 -2.50
C TYR A 202 -3.66 -31.39 -2.00
N LEU A 203 -4.16 -31.28 -0.76
CA LEU A 203 -5.12 -32.22 -0.18
C LEU A 203 -6.42 -32.25 -0.99
N THR A 204 -6.91 -31.10 -1.42
CA THR A 204 -8.10 -30.99 -2.28
C THR A 204 -7.87 -31.68 -3.61
N TYR A 205 -6.72 -31.44 -4.25
CA TYR A 205 -6.34 -32.12 -5.48
C TYR A 205 -6.26 -33.64 -5.29
N TYR A 206 -5.61 -34.11 -4.22
CA TYR A 206 -5.46 -35.53 -3.90
C TYR A 206 -6.82 -36.20 -3.67
N ASN A 207 -7.67 -35.60 -2.84
CA ASN A 207 -9.01 -36.12 -2.53
C ASN A 207 -9.88 -36.18 -3.79
N MET A 208 -9.85 -35.14 -4.62
CA MET A 208 -10.57 -35.14 -5.89
C MET A 208 -10.06 -36.23 -6.83
N ARG A 209 -8.75 -36.42 -6.95
CA ARG A 209 -8.17 -37.49 -7.77
C ARG A 209 -8.59 -38.88 -7.27
N LYS A 210 -8.61 -39.10 -5.96
CA LYS A 210 -9.03 -40.37 -5.35
C LYS A 210 -10.52 -40.66 -5.55
N LEU A 211 -11.38 -39.65 -5.41
CA LEU A 211 -12.81 -39.75 -5.69
C LEU A 211 -13.07 -40.14 -7.16
N HIS A 212 -12.32 -39.53 -8.08
CA HIS A 212 -12.40 -39.82 -9.51
C HIS A 212 -12.02 -41.27 -9.86
N MET A 213 -11.09 -41.88 -9.13
CA MET A 213 -10.65 -43.25 -9.38
C MET A 213 -11.62 -44.29 -8.82
N ARG A 214 -12.38 -43.98 -7.76
CA ARG A 214 -13.29 -44.93 -7.10
C ARG A 214 -14.67 -45.02 -7.76
N ILE A 215 -15.15 -43.94 -8.35
CA ILE A 215 -16.47 -43.91 -8.99
C ILE A 215 -16.32 -44.38 -10.44
N GLN A 216 -16.29 -45.71 -10.63
CA GLN A 216 -16.42 -46.28 -11.98
C GLN A 216 -17.82 -45.96 -12.53
N PRO A 217 -17.92 -45.43 -13.76
CA PRO A 217 -19.20 -45.05 -14.34
C PRO A 217 -19.96 -46.30 -14.81
N ARG A 218 -20.67 -46.99 -13.92
CA ARG A 218 -21.75 -47.90 -14.32
C ARG A 218 -23.00 -47.04 -14.60
N ASP A 219 -23.30 -46.86 -15.87
CA ASP A 219 -24.45 -46.14 -16.45
C ASP A 219 -24.69 -44.71 -15.97
N LEU A 220 -23.80 -43.79 -16.33
CA LEU A 220 -23.93 -42.39 -15.96
C LEU A 220 -24.82 -41.58 -16.92
N ASP A 221 -26.02 -41.36 -16.42
CA ASP A 221 -26.93 -40.26 -16.72
C ASP A 221 -26.22 -38.93 -17.03
N ARG A 222 -26.75 -38.16 -17.99
CA ARG A 222 -26.17 -36.90 -18.51
C ARG A 222 -25.83 -35.90 -17.40
N ASN A 223 -26.58 -35.91 -16.29
CA ASN A 223 -26.39 -35.03 -15.14
C ASN A 223 -25.06 -35.27 -14.41
N LYS A 224 -24.57 -36.51 -14.31
CA LYS A 224 -23.32 -36.80 -13.58
C LYS A 224 -22.07 -36.31 -14.33
N ARG A 225 -22.13 -36.17 -15.66
CA ARG A 225 -21.05 -35.54 -16.45
C ARG A 225 -20.89 -34.05 -16.16
N ASN A 226 -21.98 -33.33 -15.87
CA ASN A 226 -21.93 -31.90 -15.59
C ASN A 226 -21.32 -31.61 -14.22
N ILE A 227 -21.64 -32.42 -13.20
CA ILE A 227 -21.06 -32.30 -11.86
C ILE A 227 -19.53 -32.46 -11.92
N ARG A 228 -19.04 -33.50 -12.60
CA ARG A 228 -17.60 -33.74 -12.77
C ARG A 228 -16.86 -32.58 -13.43
N LYS A 229 -17.46 -31.95 -14.43
CA LYS A 229 -16.87 -30.77 -15.09
C LYS A 229 -16.78 -29.58 -14.14
N ARG A 230 -17.82 -29.34 -13.34
CA ARG A 230 -17.85 -28.25 -12.37
C ARG A 230 -16.76 -28.41 -11.31
N ASP A 231 -16.59 -29.62 -10.78
CA ASP A 231 -15.56 -29.90 -9.77
C ASP A 231 -14.14 -29.73 -10.34
N GLN A 232 -13.93 -30.13 -11.60
CA GLN A 232 -12.66 -29.89 -12.29
C GLN A 232 -12.38 -28.40 -12.54
N GLU A 233 -13.41 -27.62 -12.90
CA GLU A 233 -13.26 -26.17 -13.06
C GLU A 233 -12.94 -25.49 -11.73
N LEU A 234 -13.64 -25.87 -10.64
CA LEU A 234 -13.37 -25.36 -9.30
C LEU A 234 -11.95 -25.69 -8.85
N LEU A 235 -11.50 -26.93 -9.06
CA LEU A 235 -10.14 -27.35 -8.71
C LEU A 235 -9.08 -26.56 -9.49
N ARG A 236 -9.31 -26.32 -10.79
CA ARG A 236 -8.40 -25.48 -11.61
C ARG A 236 -8.37 -24.03 -11.14
N MET A 237 -9.51 -23.49 -10.70
CA MET A 237 -9.59 -22.15 -10.14
C MET A 237 -8.77 -22.04 -8.84
N VAL A 238 -8.94 -22.98 -7.90
CA VAL A 238 -8.17 -23.00 -6.65
C VAL A 238 -6.67 -23.18 -6.91
N LEU A 239 -6.28 -24.10 -7.79
CA LEU A 239 -4.87 -24.29 -8.14
C LEU A 239 -4.26 -23.06 -8.83
N GLY A 240 -5.02 -22.39 -9.69
CA GLY A 240 -4.61 -21.14 -10.32
C GLY A 240 -4.40 -20.03 -9.29
N ASP A 241 -5.29 -19.92 -8.31
CA ASP A 241 -5.17 -18.96 -7.22
C ASP A 241 -3.94 -19.23 -6.35
N VAL A 242 -3.71 -20.48 -5.93
CA VAL A 242 -2.51 -20.86 -5.17
C VAL A 242 -1.23 -20.53 -5.95
N PHE A 243 -1.22 -20.78 -7.26
CA PHE A 243 -0.07 -20.49 -8.12
C PHE A 243 0.23 -18.99 -8.22
N VAL A 244 -0.79 -18.15 -8.43
CA VAL A 244 -0.61 -16.69 -8.51
C VAL A 244 -0.21 -16.11 -7.15
N ASN A 245 -0.80 -16.61 -6.06
CA ASN A 245 -0.38 -16.27 -4.70
C ASN A 245 1.10 -16.61 -4.49
N LEU A 246 1.56 -17.79 -4.90
CA LEU A 246 2.96 -18.18 -4.81
C LEU A 246 3.87 -17.20 -5.57
N LEU A 247 3.52 -16.86 -6.82
CA LEU A 247 4.31 -15.95 -7.66
C LEU A 247 4.36 -14.51 -7.14
N THR A 248 3.30 -14.03 -6.50
CA THR A 248 3.20 -12.64 -6.05
C THR A 248 3.70 -12.45 -4.61
N LEU A 249 3.39 -13.38 -3.70
CA LEU A 249 3.81 -13.28 -2.29
C LEU A 249 5.27 -13.72 -2.07
N PHE A 250 5.81 -14.64 -2.87
CA PHE A 250 7.18 -15.12 -2.67
C PHE A 250 8.23 -13.99 -2.83
N PRO A 251 8.22 -13.19 -3.91
CA PRO A 251 9.15 -12.06 -4.05
C PRO A 251 9.02 -11.04 -2.91
N TYR A 252 7.78 -10.73 -2.49
CA TYR A 252 7.52 -9.80 -1.40
C TYR A 252 8.09 -10.30 -0.06
N SER A 253 7.90 -11.59 0.23
CA SER A 253 8.45 -12.23 1.43
C SER A 253 9.97 -12.18 1.47
N PHE A 254 10.61 -12.42 0.32
CA PHE A 254 12.07 -12.37 0.20
C PHE A 254 12.61 -10.96 0.48
N VAL A 255 11.97 -9.92 -0.09
CA VAL A 255 12.35 -8.53 0.15
C VAL A 255 12.18 -8.15 1.61
N ILE A 256 11.06 -8.51 2.25
CA ILE A 256 10.86 -8.26 3.69
C ILE A 256 11.96 -8.93 4.52
N LEU A 257 12.29 -10.18 4.20
CA LEU A 257 13.32 -10.92 4.91
C LEU A 257 14.70 -10.27 4.74
N GLU A 258 15.06 -9.88 3.51
CA GLU A 258 16.30 -9.16 3.22
C GLU A 258 16.36 -7.84 4.00
N THR A 259 15.30 -7.02 3.94
CA THR A 259 15.22 -5.75 4.66
C THR A 259 15.35 -5.97 6.17
N ALA A 260 14.72 -7.01 6.73
CA ALA A 260 14.84 -7.34 8.15
C ALA A 260 16.27 -7.73 8.55
N ILE A 261 16.92 -8.60 7.75
CA ILE A 261 18.30 -9.07 8.00
C ILE A 261 19.29 -7.90 7.87
N THR A 262 19.19 -7.15 6.79
CA THR A 262 20.14 -6.07 6.48
C THR A 262 20.01 -4.90 7.44
N THR A 263 18.81 -4.63 7.98
CA THR A 263 18.62 -3.64 9.06
C THR A 263 19.36 -4.04 10.34
N TYR A 264 19.49 -5.34 10.61
CA TYR A 264 20.19 -5.83 11.79
C TYR A 264 21.72 -5.91 11.59
N ILE A 265 22.16 -6.38 10.43
CA ILE A 265 23.58 -6.68 10.17
C ILE A 265 24.33 -5.46 9.60
N SER A 266 23.70 -4.66 8.75
CA SER A 266 24.36 -3.61 7.96
C SER A 266 23.91 -2.22 8.40
N MET A 267 24.53 -1.69 9.45
CA MET A 267 24.24 -0.32 9.91
C MET A 267 24.60 0.76 8.87
N ASN A 268 25.52 0.47 7.95
CA ASN A 268 25.96 1.39 6.91
C ASN A 268 25.68 0.82 5.50
N LYS A 269 24.46 1.02 5.00
CA LYS A 269 24.12 0.72 3.60
C LYS A 269 24.61 1.83 2.67
N SER A 270 25.16 1.46 1.51
CA SER A 270 25.43 2.41 0.43
C SER A 270 24.13 3.05 -0.07
N ILE A 271 24.20 4.32 -0.50
CA ILE A 271 23.08 5.07 -1.06
C ILE A 271 22.48 4.33 -2.28
N ASP A 272 23.31 3.73 -3.12
CA ASP A 272 22.83 3.02 -4.32
C ASP A 272 22.09 1.74 -3.96
N HIS A 273 22.54 1.03 -2.92
CA HIS A 273 21.85 -0.16 -2.43
C HIS A 273 20.47 0.19 -1.87
N ILE A 274 20.35 1.29 -1.11
CA ILE A 274 19.06 1.79 -0.61
C ILE A 274 18.10 2.13 -1.77
N ARG A 275 18.61 2.72 -2.86
CA ARG A 275 17.79 3.04 -4.05
C ARG A 275 17.25 1.77 -4.71
N ILE A 276 18.09 0.76 -4.88
CA ILE A 276 17.70 -0.52 -5.48
C ILE A 276 16.68 -1.23 -4.59
N GLU A 277 16.92 -1.29 -3.27
CA GLU A 277 16.00 -1.91 -2.30
C GLU A 277 14.63 -1.23 -2.32
N ASN A 278 14.58 0.11 -2.33
CA ASN A 278 13.33 0.86 -2.44
C ASN A 278 12.59 0.56 -3.75
N PHE A 279 13.31 0.51 -4.88
CA PHE A 279 12.72 0.18 -6.17
C PHE A 279 12.11 -1.23 -6.19
N ILE A 280 12.88 -2.23 -5.70
CA ILE A 280 12.39 -3.61 -5.61
C ILE A 280 11.19 -3.69 -4.66
N THR A 281 11.22 -2.98 -3.52
CA THR A 281 10.12 -2.92 -2.56
C THR A 281 8.84 -2.36 -3.19
N VAL A 282 8.94 -1.32 -4.02
CA VAL A 282 7.78 -0.77 -4.74
C VAL A 282 7.19 -1.80 -5.70
N ILE A 283 8.03 -2.48 -6.48
CA ILE A 283 7.58 -3.52 -7.42
C ILE A 283 6.91 -4.68 -6.69
N THR A 284 7.54 -5.21 -5.65
CA THR A 284 6.98 -6.35 -4.91
C THR A 284 5.73 -5.99 -4.12
N SER A 285 5.65 -4.75 -3.61
CA SER A 285 4.42 -4.24 -2.99
C SER A 285 3.29 -4.12 -4.00
N PHE A 286 3.57 -3.67 -5.23
CA PHE A 286 2.57 -3.64 -6.30
C PHE A 286 2.09 -5.05 -6.68
N LEU A 287 2.99 -6.04 -6.77
CA LEU A 287 2.63 -7.43 -7.00
C LEU A 287 1.78 -8.00 -5.86
N TYR A 288 2.15 -7.72 -4.61
CA TYR A 288 1.39 -8.09 -3.43
C TYR A 288 -0.03 -7.48 -3.45
N LEU A 289 -0.16 -6.18 -3.75
CA LEU A 289 -1.46 -5.52 -3.83
C LEU A 289 -2.32 -6.06 -4.98
N SER A 290 -1.70 -6.38 -6.11
CA SER A 290 -2.39 -6.98 -7.26
C SER A 290 -3.04 -8.32 -6.93
N ASN A 291 -2.50 -9.03 -5.94
CA ASN A 291 -3.03 -10.31 -5.48
C ASN A 291 -4.46 -10.18 -4.89
N PHE A 292 -4.85 -9.02 -4.34
CA PHE A 292 -6.24 -8.82 -3.87
C PHE A 292 -7.26 -8.86 -5.01
N ALA A 293 -6.88 -8.47 -6.23
CA ALA A 293 -7.74 -8.51 -7.40
C ALA A 293 -7.55 -9.80 -8.24
N ALA A 294 -6.45 -10.53 -8.01
CA ALA A 294 -6.08 -11.70 -8.80
C ALA A 294 -7.16 -12.80 -8.83
N PRO A 295 -7.83 -13.19 -7.73
CA PRO A 295 -8.86 -14.24 -7.76
C PRO A 295 -9.96 -13.96 -8.79
N PHE A 296 -10.41 -12.71 -8.90
CA PHE A 296 -11.41 -12.33 -9.90
C PHE A 296 -10.93 -12.60 -11.33
N TYR A 297 -9.73 -12.14 -11.68
CA TYR A 297 -9.17 -12.33 -13.02
C TYR A 297 -8.85 -13.80 -13.33
N ILE A 298 -8.38 -14.56 -12.33
CA ILE A 298 -8.12 -15.99 -12.46
C ILE A 298 -9.43 -16.73 -12.72
N PHE A 299 -10.47 -16.48 -11.94
CA PHE A 299 -11.77 -17.14 -12.11
C PHE A 299 -12.42 -16.75 -13.43
N PHE A 300 -12.32 -15.47 -13.81
CA PHE A 300 -12.80 -14.98 -15.09
C PHE A 300 -12.07 -15.61 -16.29
N THR A 301 -10.76 -15.85 -16.22
CA THR A 301 -10.00 -16.44 -17.33
C THR A 301 -10.11 -17.97 -17.38
N ILE A 302 -10.18 -18.65 -16.24
CA ILE A 302 -10.17 -20.11 -16.17
C ILE A 302 -11.58 -20.72 -16.32
N SER A 303 -12.60 -20.18 -15.63
CA SER A 303 -13.92 -20.80 -15.60
C SER A 303 -14.89 -20.25 -16.64
N LYS A 304 -15.42 -21.16 -17.47
CA LYS A 304 -16.47 -20.82 -18.42
C LYS A 304 -17.81 -20.57 -17.72
N SER A 305 -18.10 -21.31 -16.66
CA SER A 305 -19.31 -21.11 -15.86
C SER A 305 -19.30 -19.72 -15.25
N PHE A 306 -18.22 -19.36 -14.55
CA PHE A 306 -18.11 -18.05 -13.91
C PHE A 306 -18.27 -16.90 -14.91
N ARG A 307 -17.67 -16.99 -16.10
CA ARG A 307 -17.89 -15.98 -17.15
C ARG A 307 -19.34 -15.88 -17.59
N LYS A 308 -20.01 -17.01 -17.79
CA LYS A 308 -21.41 -17.04 -18.20
C LYS A 308 -22.29 -16.39 -17.12
N ASP A 309 -22.10 -16.78 -15.87
CA ASP A 309 -22.86 -16.29 -14.73
C ASP A 309 -22.61 -14.79 -14.51
N PHE A 310 -21.36 -14.33 -14.66
CA PHE A 310 -21.02 -12.91 -14.62
C PHE A 310 -21.67 -12.12 -15.76
N ILE A 311 -21.65 -12.64 -16.99
CA ILE A 311 -22.32 -12.00 -18.13
C ILE A 311 -23.84 -11.93 -17.89
N GLU A 312 -24.45 -13.00 -17.39
CA GLU A 312 -25.87 -13.06 -17.05
C GLU A 312 -26.24 -12.08 -15.93
N PHE A 313 -25.40 -11.97 -14.90
CA PHE A 313 -25.53 -10.97 -13.85
C PHE A 313 -25.47 -9.53 -14.40
N ILE A 314 -24.50 -9.24 -15.27
CA ILE A 314 -24.40 -7.94 -15.94
C ILE A 314 -25.62 -7.67 -16.83
N GLN A 315 -26.17 -8.71 -17.48
CA GLN A 315 -27.42 -8.60 -18.24
C GLN A 315 -28.62 -8.29 -17.33
N HIS A 316 -28.69 -8.90 -16.15
CA HIS A 316 -29.76 -8.66 -15.18
C HIS A 316 -29.70 -7.24 -14.61
N ILE A 317 -28.51 -6.77 -14.20
CA ILE A 317 -28.32 -5.36 -13.78
C ILE A 317 -28.76 -4.42 -14.90
N ARG A 318 -28.36 -4.71 -16.14
CA ARG A 318 -28.77 -3.91 -17.29
C ARG A 318 -30.30 -3.87 -17.43
N HIS A 319 -30.99 -5.00 -17.27
CA HIS A 319 -32.46 -5.06 -17.33
C HIS A 319 -33.13 -4.28 -16.19
N ALA A 320 -32.58 -4.34 -14.98
CA ALA A 320 -33.09 -3.59 -13.83
C ALA A 320 -32.91 -2.07 -14.00
N LEU A 321 -31.77 -1.64 -14.55
CA LEU A 321 -31.54 -0.22 -14.84
C LEU A 321 -32.47 0.31 -15.94
N THR A 322 -32.81 -0.52 -16.93
CA THR A 322 -33.76 -0.12 -17.99
C THR A 322 -35.18 0.09 -17.47
N THR A 323 -35.66 -0.76 -16.56
CA THR A 323 -37.02 -0.61 -16.02
C THR A 323 -37.18 0.60 -15.10
N VAL A 324 -36.14 0.97 -14.35
CA VAL A 324 -36.15 2.15 -13.47
C VAL A 324 -36.25 3.46 -14.27
N ASN A 325 -35.52 3.55 -15.40
CA ASN A 325 -35.58 4.73 -16.26
C ASN A 325 -36.96 4.92 -16.90
N GLU A 326 -37.61 3.85 -17.33
CA GLU A 326 -38.97 3.90 -17.90
C GLU A 326 -40.01 4.34 -16.86
N GLY A 327 -39.91 3.87 -15.61
CA GLY A 327 -40.79 4.29 -14.52
C GLY A 327 -40.64 5.76 -14.14
N THR A 328 -39.42 6.30 -14.21
CA THR A 328 -39.14 7.71 -13.85
C THR A 328 -39.74 8.66 -14.89
N ILE A 329 -39.62 8.33 -16.18
CA ILE A 329 -40.21 9.12 -17.28
C ILE A 329 -41.74 9.10 -17.19
N ALA A 330 -42.35 7.94 -16.94
CA ALA A 330 -43.81 7.82 -16.82
C ALA A 330 -44.39 8.65 -15.64
N THR A 331 -43.62 8.81 -14.56
CA THR A 331 -44.04 9.61 -13.39
C THR A 331 -43.91 11.11 -13.65
N GLN A 332 -42.96 11.53 -14.49
CA GLN A 332 -42.75 12.94 -14.81
C GLN A 332 -43.75 13.48 -15.85
N THR A 333 -44.24 12.65 -16.78
CA THR A 333 -45.29 13.04 -17.75
C THR A 333 -46.69 13.17 -17.14
N ARG A 334 -46.86 12.72 -15.89
CA ARG A 334 -48.15 12.76 -15.16
C ARG A 334 -48.28 13.94 -14.18
N ARG A 335 -47.22 14.72 -14.01
CA ARG A 335 -47.23 16.02 -13.33
C ARG A 335 -47.22 17.11 -14.39
#